data_AF-A0A1I4P1H1-F1
#
_entry.id   AF-A0A1I4P1H1-F1
#
_cell.length_a   1.000
_cell.length_b   1.000
_cell.length_c   1.000
_cell.angle_alpha   90.00
_cell.angle_beta   90.00
_cell.angle_gamma   90.00
#
_symmetry.space_group_name_H-M   'P 1'
#
loop_
_entity.id
_entity.type
_entity.pdbx_description
1 polymer ?
#
loop_
_entity_poly.entity_id
_entity_poly.type
_entity_poly.pdbx_seq_one_letter_code
_entity_poly.pdbx_strand_id
1 'polypeptide(L)'
;ILRSWRNNWDELATFFKYPPEIRKLIYTTNIIESYHRQLRKVTKGKSIFPTDEALLKMLYLATMDVTRKWTGRVQNWGQMLLQLSVFYPDRIGQHLR
;
A
#
# COMPACT_ATOMS: atom_id res chain seq x y z
N ILE A 1 -3.18 7.08 -22.53
CA ILE A 1 -3.92 6.25 -21.54
C ILE A 1 -4.28 4.88 -22.12
N LEU A 2 -5.14 4.77 -23.14
CA LEU A 2 -5.56 3.48 -23.72
C LEU A 2 -4.41 2.56 -24.15
N ARG A 3 -3.34 3.14 -24.73
CA ARG A 3 -2.15 2.37 -25.14
C ARG A 3 -1.43 1.73 -23.96
N SER A 4 -1.29 2.46 -22.84
CA SER A 4 -0.67 1.91 -21.61
C SER A 4 -1.53 0.81 -20.99
N TRP A 5 -2.85 0.98 -20.98
CA TRP A 5 -3.78 -0.06 -20.50
C TRP A 5 -3.69 -1.35 -21.32
N ARG A 6 -3.66 -1.23 -22.66
CA ARG A 6 -3.52 -2.39 -23.55
C ARG A 6 -2.18 -3.09 -23.38
N ASN A 7 -1.10 -2.32 -23.24
CA ASN A 7 0.25 -2.87 -23.10
C ASN A 7 0.46 -3.62 -21.77
N ASN A 8 -0.20 -3.18 -20.69
CA ASN A 8 -0.06 -3.77 -19.36
C ASN A 8 -1.28 -4.63 -18.95
N TRP A 9 -2.16 -4.96 -19.91
CA TRP A 9 -3.43 -5.60 -19.59
C TRP A 9 -3.27 -6.94 -18.89
N ASP A 10 -2.28 -7.74 -19.29
CA ASP A 10 -2.02 -9.06 -18.70
C ASP A 10 -1.71 -8.97 -17.20
N GLU A 11 -0.95 -7.95 -16.78
CA GLU A 11 -0.66 -7.69 -15.38
C GLU A 11 -1.88 -7.12 -14.64
N LEU A 12 -2.53 -6.12 -15.23
CA LEU A 12 -3.68 -5.44 -14.62
C LEU A 12 -4.89 -6.38 -14.47
N ALA A 13 -5.10 -7.32 -15.39
CA ALA A 13 -6.21 -8.26 -15.36
C ALA A 13 -6.11 -9.25 -14.19
N THR A 14 -4.92 -9.47 -13.63
CA THR A 14 -4.74 -10.31 -12.43
C THR A 14 -5.55 -9.81 -11.24
N PHE A 15 -5.82 -8.51 -11.17
CA PHE A 15 -6.69 -7.90 -10.16
C PHE A 15 -8.08 -8.54 -10.11
N PHE A 16 -8.65 -8.92 -11.27
CA PHE A 16 -9.99 -9.51 -11.34
C PHE A 16 -10.06 -10.95 -10.81
N LYS A 17 -8.91 -11.60 -10.56
CA LYS A 17 -8.87 -12.91 -9.91
C LYS A 17 -9.25 -12.84 -8.42
N TYR A 18 -9.21 -11.65 -7.82
CA TYR A 18 -9.51 -11.47 -6.40
C TYR A 18 -11.01 -11.22 -6.11
N PRO A 19 -11.53 -11.73 -4.98
CA PRO A 19 -12.86 -11.41 -4.48
C PRO A 19 -13.12 -9.90 -4.34
N PRO A 20 -14.38 -9.44 -4.42
CA PRO A 20 -14.74 -8.02 -4.27
C PRO A 20 -14.15 -7.33 -3.03
N GLU A 21 -14.07 -8.04 -1.91
CA GLU A 21 -13.57 -7.55 -0.63
C GLU A 21 -12.07 -7.22 -0.71
N ILE A 22 -11.29 -8.10 -1.34
CA ILE A 22 -9.84 -7.91 -1.52
C ILE A 22 -9.59 -6.86 -2.60
N ARG A 23 -10.38 -6.86 -3.68
CA ARG A 23 -10.33 -5.82 -4.71
C ARG A 23 -10.57 -4.43 -4.13
N LYS A 24 -11.49 -4.31 -3.16
CA LYS A 24 -11.73 -3.06 -2.43
C LYS A 24 -10.47 -2.55 -1.74
N LEU A 25 -9.75 -3.43 -1.05
CA LEU A 25 -8.49 -3.07 -0.40
C LEU A 25 -7.44 -2.63 -1.43
N ILE A 26 -7.26 -3.39 -2.51
CA ILE A 26 -6.25 -3.11 -3.54
C ILE A 26 -6.51 -1.78 -4.27
N TYR A 27 -7.77 -1.49 -4.64
CA TYR A 27 -8.07 -0.25 -5.38
C TYR A 27 -8.01 1.00 -4.51
N THR A 28 -8.07 0.88 -3.17
CA THR A 28 -8.03 2.05 -2.29
C THR A 28 -6.67 2.73 -2.32
N THR A 29 -6.52 3.73 -3.20
CA THR A 29 -5.28 4.51 -3.32
C THR A 29 -5.09 5.50 -2.17
N ASN A 30 -6.14 5.79 -1.39
CA ASN A 30 -6.11 6.77 -0.29
C ASN A 30 -4.94 6.60 0.69
N ILE A 31 -4.57 5.37 1.03
CA ILE A 31 -3.48 5.11 1.99
C ILE A 31 -2.13 5.50 1.38
N ILE A 32 -1.84 5.03 0.17
CA ILE A 32 -0.59 5.30 -0.54
C ILE A 32 -0.49 6.78 -0.95
N GLU A 33 -1.59 7.36 -1.44
CA GLU A 33 -1.64 8.78 -1.79
C GLU A 33 -1.43 9.68 -0.57
N SER A 34 -2.06 9.35 0.56
CA SER A 34 -1.88 10.06 1.83
C SER A 34 -0.42 9.99 2.29
N TYR A 35 0.20 8.80 2.22
CA TYR A 35 1.62 8.63 2.53
C TYR A 35 2.52 9.46 1.61
N HIS A 36 2.34 9.35 0.29
CA HIS A 36 3.09 10.16 -0.69
C HIS A 36 2.89 11.67 -0.49
N ARG A 37 1.71 12.11 -0.03
CA ARG A 37 1.47 13.52 0.32
C ARG A 37 2.31 13.95 1.52
N GLN A 38 2.46 13.11 2.54
CA GLN A 38 3.31 13.42 3.70
C GLN A 38 4.79 13.50 3.31
N LEU A 39 5.27 12.56 2.47
CA LEU A 39 6.63 12.61 1.96
C LEU A 39 6.90 13.87 1.12
N ARG A 40 5.97 14.24 0.23
CA ARG A 40 6.07 15.48 -0.54
C ARG A 40 6.04 16.72 0.36
N LYS A 41 5.25 16.70 1.44
CA LYS A 41 5.18 17.83 2.38
C LYS A 41 6.53 18.10 3.07
N VAL A 42 7.22 17.06 3.54
CA VAL A 42 8.51 17.22 4.24
C VAL A 42 9.65 17.58 3.29
N THR A 43 9.59 17.12 2.03
CA THR A 43 10.61 17.40 1.02
C THR A 43 10.41 18.73 0.30
N LYS A 44 9.18 19.26 0.22
CA LYS A 44 8.87 20.53 -0.47
C LYS A 44 9.71 21.73 0.01
N GLY A 45 10.10 21.75 1.29
CA GLY A 45 10.88 22.85 1.88
C GLY A 45 12.40 22.75 1.69
N LYS A 46 12.91 21.63 1.14
CA LYS A 46 14.35 21.40 0.92
C LYS A 46 14.58 21.05 -0.54
N SER A 47 15.08 22.02 -1.30
CA SER A 47 15.42 21.83 -2.72
C SER A 47 16.66 20.97 -2.92
N ILE A 48 17.59 20.97 -1.96
CA ILE A 48 18.87 20.24 -2.03
C ILE A 48 19.13 19.58 -0.67
N PHE A 49 19.58 18.33 -0.72
CA PHE A 49 20.09 17.60 0.44
C PHE A 49 21.61 17.50 0.33
N PRO A 50 22.35 17.68 1.45
CA PRO A 50 23.81 17.66 1.42
C PRO A 50 24.38 16.25 1.16
N THR A 51 23.65 15.20 1.55
CA THR A 51 23.99 13.79 1.32
C THR A 51 22.73 12.95 1.18
N ASP A 52 22.86 11.77 0.57
CA ASP A 52 21.78 10.78 0.48
C ASP A 52 21.30 10.32 1.86
N GLU A 53 22.21 10.20 2.83
CA GLU A 53 21.86 9.87 4.21
C GLU A 53 20.97 10.93 4.87
N ALA A 54 21.19 12.21 4.56
CA ALA A 54 20.36 13.29 5.10
C ALA A 54 18.92 13.20 4.56
N LEU A 55 18.76 12.86 3.28
CA LEU A 55 17.46 12.58 2.68
C LEU A 55 16.80 11.35 3.33
N LEU A 56 17.55 10.25 3.45
CA LEU A 56 17.05 9.01 4.02
C LEU A 56 16.59 9.19 5.48
N LYS A 57 17.36 9.90 6.30
CA LYS A 57 16.96 10.24 7.68
C LYS A 57 15.67 11.06 7.71
N MET A 58 15.50 12.02 6.80
CA MET A 58 14.27 12.82 6.72
C MET A 58 13.06 11.95 6.36
N LEU A 59 13.19 11.10 5.33
CA LEU A 59 12.11 10.20 4.92
C LEU A 59 11.77 9.20 6.03
N TYR A 60 12.78 8.70 6.74
CA TYR A 60 12.60 7.82 7.90
C TYR A 60 11.78 8.50 9.00
N LEU A 61 12.15 9.72 9.41
CA LEU A 61 11.41 10.46 10.43
C LEU A 61 9.97 10.74 10.01
N ALA A 62 9.75 11.13 8.74
CA ALA A 62 8.40 11.33 8.22
C ALA A 62 7.59 10.04 8.22
N THR A 63 8.21 8.91 7.87
CA THR A 63 7.58 7.59 7.91
C THR A 63 7.20 7.22 9.34
N MET A 64 8.09 7.46 10.31
CA MET A 64 7.85 7.18 11.73
C MET A 64 6.68 8.01 12.30
N ASP A 65 6.53 9.26 11.87
CA ASP A 65 5.38 10.09 12.26
C ASP A 65 4.06 9.63 11.62
N VAL A 66 4.11 9.10 10.38
CA VAL A 66 2.95 8.53 9.72
C VAL A 66 2.53 7.22 10.38
N THR A 67 3.47 6.31 10.63
CA THR A 67 3.19 5.00 11.24
C THR A 67 2.63 5.15 12.65
N ARG A 68 3.08 6.15 13.42
CA ARG A 68 2.50 6.47 14.74
C ARG A 68 1.01 6.81 14.68
N LYS A 69 0.53 7.35 13.55
CA LYS A 69 -0.89 7.72 13.34
C LYS A 69 -1.70 6.61 12.66
N TRP A 70 -1.05 5.58 12.13
CA TRP A 70 -1.70 4.41 11.52
C TRP A 70 -2.17 3.41 12.58
N THR A 71 -3.11 3.85 13.42
CA THR A 71 -3.77 3.01 14.44
C THR A 71 -5.17 2.55 14.02
N GLY A 72 -5.65 3.00 12.86
CA GLY A 72 -6.97 2.64 12.34
C GLY A 72 -7.08 1.16 12.01
N ARG A 73 -8.21 0.55 12.38
CA ARG A 73 -8.54 -0.84 11.98
C ARG A 73 -8.91 -0.88 10.51
N VAL A 74 -8.43 -1.90 9.80
CA VAL A 74 -8.88 -2.19 8.43
C VAL A 74 -10.32 -2.69 8.49
N GLN A 75 -11.21 -1.98 7.79
CA GLN A 75 -12.62 -2.34 7.72
C GLN A 75 -12.79 -3.73 7.09
N ASN A 76 -13.63 -4.57 7.68
CA ASN A 76 -13.93 -5.93 7.22
C ASN A 76 -12.71 -6.87 7.13
N TRP A 77 -11.64 -6.62 7.90
CA TRP A 77 -10.42 -7.44 7.87
C TRP A 77 -10.68 -8.93 8.11
N GLY A 78 -11.58 -9.28 9.04
CA GLY A 78 -11.90 -10.68 9.32
C GLY A 78 -12.47 -11.42 8.11
N GLN A 79 -13.36 -10.78 7.34
CA GLN A 79 -13.91 -11.34 6.11
C GLN A 79 -12.83 -11.48 5.03
N MET A 80 -11.97 -10.45 4.87
CA MET A 80 -10.85 -10.50 3.92
C MET A 80 -9.86 -11.62 4.27
N LEU A 81 -9.57 -11.81 5.55
CA LEU A 81 -8.68 -12.85 6.03
C LEU A 81 -9.22 -14.26 5.72
N LEU A 82 -10.53 -14.48 5.89
CA LEU A 82 -11.19 -15.73 5.49
C LEU A 82 -11.13 -15.96 3.98
N GLN A 83 -11.34 -14.92 3.17
CA GLN A 83 -11.20 -15.04 1.71
C GLN A 83 -9.75 -15.35 1.31
N LEU A 84 -8.77 -14.74 1.98
CA LEU A 84 -7.35 -15.01 1.75
C LEU A 84 -6.95 -16.42 2.18
N SER A 85 -7.52 -16.97 3.25
CA SER A 85 -7.22 -18.34 3.68
C SER A 85 -7.76 -19.38 2.71
N VAL A 86 -8.91 -19.13 2.07
CA VAL A 86 -9.45 -19.97 1.00
C VAL A 86 -8.61 -19.87 -0.27
N PHE A 87 -8.17 -18.66 -0.64
CA PHE A 87 -7.34 -18.45 -1.85
C PHE A 87 -5.90 -18.96 -1.71
N TYR A 88 -5.33 -18.89 -0.51
CA TYR A 88 -3.94 -19.25 -0.22
C TYR A 88 -3.81 -20.12 1.04
N PRO A 89 -4.37 -21.34 1.02
CA PRO A 89 -4.43 -22.20 2.20
C PRO A 89 -3.03 -22.54 2.74
N ASP A 90 -2.09 -22.84 1.85
CA ASP A 90 -0.73 -23.26 2.24
C ASP A 90 0.08 -22.14 2.89
N ARG A 91 -0.26 -20.87 2.62
CA ARG A 91 0.45 -19.69 3.14
C ARG A 91 -0.18 -19.15 4.40
N ILE A 92 -1.50 -19.08 4.45
CA ILE A 92 -2.22 -18.46 5.58
C ILE A 92 -2.54 -19.49 6.68
N GLY A 93 -2.76 -20.75 6.33
CA GLY A 93 -3.09 -21.81 7.30
C GLY A 93 -2.04 -22.03 8.39
N GLN A 94 -0.78 -21.69 8.13
CA GLN A 94 0.31 -21.76 9.11
C GLN A 94 0.21 -20.68 10.20
N HIS A 95 -0.44 -19.55 9.90
CA HIS A 95 -0.54 -18.38 10.78
C HIS A 95 -1.90 -18.24 11.48
N LEU A 96 -2.83 -19.17 11.22
CA LEU A 96 -4.18 -19.20 11.80
C LEU A 96 -4.31 -20.21 12.97
N ARG A 97 -3.20 -20.80 13.44
CA ARG A 97 -3.17 -21.69 14.61
C ARG A 97 -3.04 -20.92 15.91
#